data_AF-A0A7J4UZ58-F1
#
_entry.id   AF-A0A7J4UZ58-F1
#
_cell.length_a   1.000
_cell.length_b   1.000
_cell.length_c   1.000
_cell.angle_alpha   90.00
_cell.angle_beta   90.00
_cell.angle_gamma   90.00
#
_symmetry.space_group_name_H-M   'P 1'
#
loop_
_entity.id
_entity.type
_entity.pdbx_description
1 polymer ?
#
loop_
_entity_poly.entity_id
_entity_poly.type
_entity_poly.pdbx_seq_one_letter_code
_entity_poly.pdbx_strand_id
1 'polypeptide(L)'
;MAEDREKKTPEQIKGKILDALNAKPLNALDISKAINSNWSTVKSYIVELVKEEKVKELAFGEKNVIYVKVTGDTYFNLPVKEKDRDMMKFIFSNAIREYRRLKGTQIKKTELAKLVYHIDSKMNLKLPIVWYLYGPMPLMIIDVQRDYSTTYIPENGRQIIKEIEKWITEKSKMYVREIVKECYLQSNAKLYDLKQDLFAMLQSGKVDGIGNNAREFYLAYLTGDYSENERQMVYEFYSIVSGLEFLNKLSKEAMSKILIALDGLWKFIASKTLYQSMIKIGYSKDELEIYLGSIIETKKMLAQESLNELNEEYLGALPSKPIRLKENEISRKIAKVMDEWTQSESWRK
;
A
#
# COMPACT_ATOMS: atom_id res chain seq x y z
N MET A 1 46.69 28.50 10.08
CA MET A 1 46.45 28.71 8.64
C MET A 1 44.95 28.61 8.42
N ALA A 2 44.28 29.74 8.22
CA ALA A 2 42.87 29.74 7.85
C ALA A 2 42.80 29.37 6.37
N GLU A 3 42.32 28.16 6.05
CA GLU A 3 41.92 27.85 4.69
C GLU A 3 40.91 28.90 4.25
N ASP A 4 41.22 29.60 3.17
CA ASP A 4 40.39 30.61 2.56
C ASP A 4 39.12 29.91 2.05
N ARG A 5 38.09 29.85 2.90
CA ARG A 5 36.82 29.21 2.57
C ARG A 5 36.12 30.07 1.54
N GLU A 6 36.26 29.68 0.27
CA GLU A 6 35.51 30.23 -0.86
C GLU A 6 34.03 30.41 -0.46
N LYS A 7 33.54 31.67 -0.54
CA LYS A 7 32.15 31.99 -0.16
C LYS A 7 31.20 31.31 -1.14
N LYS A 8 30.53 30.25 -0.67
CA LYS A 8 29.48 29.56 -1.44
C LYS A 8 28.32 30.51 -1.74
N THR A 9 27.82 30.52 -2.97
CA THR A 9 26.63 31.31 -3.35
C THR A 9 25.36 30.70 -2.74
N PRO A 10 24.26 31.48 -2.63
CA PRO A 10 22.96 30.97 -2.17
C PRO A 10 22.50 29.71 -2.94
N GLU A 11 22.64 29.71 -4.26
CA GLU A 11 22.24 28.60 -5.14
C GLU A 11 23.12 27.37 -4.91
N GLN A 12 24.42 27.56 -4.68
CA GLN A 12 25.33 26.46 -4.34
C GLN A 12 24.97 25.82 -2.99
N ILE A 13 24.55 26.62 -2.01
CA ILE A 13 24.11 26.11 -0.71
C ILE A 13 22.79 25.34 -0.87
N LYS A 14 21.80 25.91 -1.57
CA LYS A 14 20.53 25.23 -1.88
C LYS A 14 20.76 23.90 -2.62
N GLY A 15 21.63 23.89 -3.63
CA GLY A 15 22.02 22.67 -4.35
C GLY A 15 22.59 21.61 -3.42
N LYS A 16 23.57 21.98 -2.57
CA LYS A 16 24.17 21.06 -1.60
C LYS A 16 23.17 20.53 -0.57
N ILE A 17 22.21 21.35 -0.13
CA ILE A 17 21.12 20.89 0.76
C ILE A 17 20.29 19.82 0.04
N LEU A 18 19.88 20.05 -1.21
CA LEU A 18 19.11 19.10 -2.00
C LEU A 18 19.89 17.80 -2.29
N ASP A 19 21.21 17.89 -2.48
CA ASP A 19 22.08 16.71 -2.67
C ASP A 19 22.24 15.90 -1.38
N ALA A 20 22.35 16.56 -0.22
CA ALA A 20 22.35 15.86 1.06
C ALA A 20 21.00 15.13 1.30
N LEU A 21 19.89 15.80 0.99
CA LEU A 21 18.54 15.25 1.13
C LEU A 21 18.15 14.21 0.06
N ASN A 22 18.89 14.14 -1.06
CA ASN A 22 18.75 13.07 -2.04
C ASN A 22 19.12 11.69 -1.45
N ALA A 23 20.07 11.67 -0.50
CA ALA A 23 20.56 10.44 0.08
C ALA A 23 19.60 9.89 1.15
N LYS A 24 19.14 10.75 2.07
CA LYS A 24 18.23 10.38 3.16
C LYS A 24 17.57 11.62 3.81
N PRO A 25 16.48 11.44 4.57
CA PRO A 25 15.94 12.49 5.44
C PRO A 25 16.98 12.98 6.45
N LEU A 26 17.05 14.29 6.69
CA LEU A 26 17.98 14.89 7.65
C LEU A 26 17.33 16.06 8.39
N ASN A 27 17.72 16.28 9.65
CA ASN A 27 17.40 17.52 10.34
C ASN A 27 18.37 18.65 9.93
N ALA A 28 18.06 19.90 10.29
CA ALA A 28 18.89 21.06 9.93
C ALA A 28 20.35 20.98 10.43
N LEU A 29 20.58 20.36 11.59
CA LEU A 29 21.93 20.18 12.15
C LEU A 29 22.75 19.19 11.33
N ASP A 30 22.16 18.07 10.95
CA ASP A 30 22.84 17.06 10.15
C ASP A 30 23.09 17.53 8.72
N ILE A 31 22.18 18.33 8.14
CA ILE A 31 22.43 19.01 6.85
C ILE A 31 23.62 19.97 6.97
N SER A 32 23.66 20.80 8.03
CA SER A 32 24.76 21.74 8.29
C SER A 32 26.11 21.03 8.38
N LYS A 33 26.16 19.89 9.07
CA LYS A 33 27.36 19.04 9.13
C LYS A 33 27.72 18.46 7.76
N ALA A 34 26.74 17.88 7.05
CA ALA A 34 26.95 17.22 5.76
C ALA A 34 27.52 18.17 4.69
N ILE A 35 27.05 19.42 4.65
CA ILE A 35 27.48 20.40 3.62
C ILE A 35 28.60 21.35 4.10
N ASN A 36 29.08 21.17 5.34
CA ASN A 36 30.03 22.04 6.03
C ASN A 36 29.64 23.53 5.90
N SER A 37 28.48 23.87 6.45
CA SER A 37 27.92 25.23 6.45
C SER A 37 27.32 25.60 7.81
N ASN A 38 27.15 26.89 8.09
CA ASN A 38 26.58 27.36 9.34
C ASN A 38 25.09 26.95 9.45
N TRP A 39 24.68 26.51 10.64
CA TRP A 39 23.32 26.07 10.91
C TRP A 39 22.26 27.14 10.64
N SER A 40 22.51 28.41 11.00
CA SER A 40 21.54 29.50 10.76
C SER A 40 21.34 29.76 9.28
N THR A 41 22.42 29.71 8.50
CA THR A 41 22.41 29.82 7.04
C THR A 41 21.62 28.66 6.41
N VAL A 42 21.90 27.42 6.84
CA VAL A 42 21.17 26.23 6.38
C VAL A 42 19.68 26.35 6.69
N LYS A 43 19.31 26.76 7.91
CA LYS A 43 17.91 26.94 8.31
C LYS A 43 17.18 27.97 7.44
N SER A 44 17.82 29.10 7.14
CA SER A 44 17.24 30.12 6.24
C SER A 44 16.93 29.55 4.85
N TYR A 45 17.90 28.87 4.24
CA TYR A 45 17.71 28.30 2.91
C TYR A 45 16.78 27.10 2.86
N ILE A 46 16.68 26.33 3.95
CA ILE A 46 15.65 25.28 4.07
C ILE A 46 14.25 25.90 4.04
N VAL A 47 14.02 26.98 4.79
CA VAL A 47 12.71 27.68 4.78
C VAL A 47 12.36 28.17 3.36
N GLU A 48 13.34 28.69 2.62
CA GLU A 48 13.14 29.04 1.22
C GLU A 48 12.81 27.82 0.35
N LEU A 49 13.56 26.72 0.48
CA LEU A 49 13.31 25.48 -0.27
C LEU A 49 11.96 24.84 0.05
N VAL A 50 11.46 25.01 1.28
CA VAL A 50 10.11 24.60 1.68
C VAL A 50 9.05 25.46 1.00
N LYS A 51 9.24 26.78 0.96
CA LYS A 51 8.35 27.70 0.22
C LYS A 51 8.36 27.42 -1.29
N GLU A 52 9.50 26.99 -1.84
CA GLU A 52 9.65 26.57 -3.23
C GLU A 52 9.12 25.15 -3.51
N GLU A 53 8.54 24.46 -2.51
CA GLU A 53 8.04 23.07 -2.59
C GLU A 53 9.09 22.03 -3.00
N LYS A 54 10.38 22.36 -2.90
CA LYS A 54 11.50 21.44 -3.19
C LYS A 54 11.87 20.58 -2.00
N VAL A 55 11.51 21.02 -0.80
CA VAL A 55 11.71 20.33 0.47
C VAL A 55 10.39 20.30 1.23
N LYS A 56 10.12 19.21 1.92
CA LYS A 56 8.97 19.08 2.83
C LYS A 56 9.47 18.91 4.26
N GLU A 57 8.81 19.60 5.19
CA GLU A 57 9.02 19.41 6.61
C GLU A 57 8.15 18.26 7.12
N LEU A 58 8.76 17.34 7.87
CA LEU A 58 8.11 16.26 8.56
C LEU A 58 8.41 16.42 10.06
N ALA A 59 7.37 16.64 10.86
CA ALA A 59 7.52 16.65 12.31
C ALA A 59 7.75 15.21 12.79
N PHE A 60 8.84 15.00 13.53
CA PHE A 60 9.18 13.72 14.15
C PHE A 60 9.23 13.90 15.67
N GLY A 61 8.12 13.56 16.35
CA GLY A 61 7.92 13.86 17.77
C GLY A 61 7.72 15.36 18.05
N GLU A 62 7.82 15.77 19.32
CA GLU A 62 7.45 17.12 19.77
C GLU A 62 8.45 18.23 19.37
N LYS A 63 9.71 17.88 19.06
CA LYS A 63 10.79 18.88 18.90
C LYS A 63 11.73 18.68 17.72
N ASN A 64 11.66 17.56 16.99
CA ASN A 64 12.56 17.30 15.88
C ASN A 64 11.84 17.50 14.54
N VAL A 65 12.35 18.42 13.72
CA VAL A 65 11.90 18.60 12.34
C VAL A 65 12.91 17.91 11.43
N ILE A 66 12.40 17.00 10.61
CA ILE A 66 13.16 16.31 9.58
C ILE A 66 12.73 16.87 8.23
N TYR A 67 13.71 17.10 7.36
CA TYR A 67 13.50 17.61 6.02
C TYR A 67 13.68 16.47 5.03
N VAL A 68 12.79 16.43 4.03
CA VAL A 68 12.87 15.48 2.92
C VAL A 68 12.80 16.24 1.60
N LYS A 69 13.58 15.79 0.61
CA LYS A 69 13.49 16.35 -0.74
C LYS A 69 12.17 15.91 -1.38
N VAL A 70 11.51 16.85 -2.05
CA VAL A 70 10.34 16.58 -2.88
C VAL A 70 10.83 16.38 -4.31
N THR A 71 10.67 15.17 -4.84
CA THR A 71 10.96 14.88 -6.26
C THR A 71 9.68 14.86 -7.10
N GLY A 72 8.51 14.67 -6.47
CA GLY A 72 7.20 14.74 -7.12
C GLY A 72 6.86 13.57 -8.05
N ASP A 73 7.75 12.58 -8.15
CA ASP A 73 7.66 11.48 -9.10
C ASP A 73 7.72 10.10 -8.42
N THR A 74 7.72 10.03 -7.09
CA THR A 74 7.68 8.78 -6.32
C THR A 74 6.53 8.79 -5.31
N TYR A 75 6.01 7.60 -4.98
CA TYR A 75 4.99 7.47 -3.95
C TYR A 75 5.53 7.96 -2.61
N PHE A 76 4.79 8.85 -1.94
CA PHE A 76 5.14 9.41 -0.63
C PHE A 76 6.49 10.16 -0.57
N ASN A 77 7.02 10.59 -1.73
CA ASN A 77 8.37 11.16 -1.85
C ASN A 77 9.48 10.22 -1.31
N LEU A 78 9.25 8.92 -1.37
CA LEU A 78 10.27 7.94 -1.02
C LEU A 78 11.48 8.09 -1.98
N PRO A 79 12.71 8.13 -1.46
CA PRO A 79 13.88 8.39 -2.29
C PRO A 79 14.16 7.19 -3.18
N VAL A 80 14.49 7.43 -4.45
CA VAL A 80 14.87 6.40 -5.43
C VAL A 80 16.22 6.79 -6.04
N LYS A 81 17.12 5.81 -6.15
CA LYS A 81 18.45 6.02 -6.74
C LYS A 81 18.32 6.42 -8.21
N GLU A 82 19.18 7.32 -8.68
CA GLU A 82 19.06 7.84 -10.05
C GLU A 82 19.17 6.75 -11.11
N LYS A 83 20.05 5.76 -10.92
CA LYS A 83 20.15 4.59 -11.81
C LYS A 83 18.81 3.84 -11.95
N ASP A 84 18.10 3.65 -10.84
CA ASP A 84 16.82 2.95 -10.85
C ASP A 84 15.74 3.83 -11.50
N ARG A 85 15.81 5.14 -11.26
CA ARG A 85 14.94 6.15 -11.87
C ARG A 85 15.08 6.17 -13.39
N ASP A 86 16.32 6.16 -13.89
CA ASP A 86 16.63 6.13 -15.32
C ASP A 86 16.22 4.81 -15.98
N MET A 87 16.44 3.68 -15.31
CA MET A 87 15.96 2.38 -15.78
C MET A 87 14.42 2.33 -15.85
N MET A 88 13.72 2.85 -14.83
CA MET A 88 12.26 2.95 -14.85
C MET A 88 11.76 3.87 -15.98
N LYS A 89 12.37 5.06 -16.18
CA LYS A 89 12.06 5.95 -17.31
C LYS A 89 12.26 5.24 -18.65
N PHE A 90 13.37 4.52 -18.81
CA PHE A 90 13.65 3.72 -20.01
C PHE A 90 12.53 2.70 -20.26
N ILE A 91 12.14 1.92 -19.25
CA ILE A 91 11.05 0.93 -19.38
C ILE A 91 9.72 1.63 -19.70
N PHE A 92 9.35 2.69 -18.98
CA PHE A 92 8.10 3.41 -19.18
C PHE A 92 8.00 3.98 -20.61
N SER A 93 9.05 4.67 -21.06
CA SER A 93 9.11 5.27 -22.40
C SER A 93 8.96 4.22 -23.50
N ASN A 94 9.74 3.13 -23.42
CA ASN A 94 9.65 2.05 -24.41
C ASN A 94 8.31 1.31 -24.34
N ALA A 95 7.79 1.01 -23.15
CA ALA A 95 6.50 0.35 -23.00
C ALA A 95 5.34 1.17 -23.56
N ILE A 96 5.29 2.48 -23.28
CA ILE A 96 4.27 3.39 -23.82
C ILE A 96 4.37 3.44 -25.35
N ARG A 97 5.60 3.56 -25.89
CA ARG A 97 5.84 3.60 -27.33
C ARG A 97 5.43 2.32 -28.03
N GLU A 98 5.91 1.16 -27.55
CA GLU A 98 5.61 -0.14 -28.15
C GLU A 98 4.13 -0.51 -28.00
N TYR A 99 3.51 -0.17 -26.87
CA TYR A 99 2.07 -0.39 -26.69
C TYR A 99 1.26 0.44 -27.68
N ARG A 100 1.58 1.73 -27.86
CA ARG A 100 0.91 2.57 -28.87
C ARG A 100 1.14 2.03 -30.28
N ARG A 101 2.34 1.57 -30.60
CA ARG A 101 2.67 0.98 -31.91
C ARG A 101 1.88 -0.30 -32.20
N LEU A 102 1.78 -1.20 -31.22
CA LEU A 102 1.14 -2.52 -31.38
C LEU A 102 -0.38 -2.49 -31.22
N LYS A 103 -0.91 -1.58 -30.38
CA LYS A 103 -2.34 -1.53 -30.01
C LYS A 103 -3.09 -0.30 -30.52
N GLY A 104 -2.40 0.69 -31.06
CA GLY A 104 -2.99 1.95 -31.51
C GLY A 104 -3.63 2.79 -30.40
N THR A 105 -3.43 2.43 -29.13
CA THR A 105 -4.06 3.08 -27.97
C THR A 105 -3.03 3.35 -26.88
N GLN A 106 -3.39 4.13 -25.86
CA GLN A 106 -2.52 4.39 -24.71
C GLN A 106 -2.67 3.27 -23.67
N ILE A 107 -1.55 2.78 -23.16
CA ILE A 107 -1.53 1.80 -22.07
C ILE A 107 -2.16 2.39 -20.80
N LYS A 108 -2.89 1.58 -20.02
CA LYS A 108 -3.44 2.04 -18.73
C LYS A 108 -2.38 2.00 -17.64
N LYS A 109 -2.49 2.89 -16.64
CA LYS A 109 -1.52 2.99 -15.51
C LYS A 109 -1.27 1.64 -14.82
N THR A 110 -2.34 0.94 -14.44
CA THR A 110 -2.24 -0.37 -13.77
C THR A 110 -1.58 -1.42 -14.64
N GLU A 111 -1.88 -1.42 -15.94
CA GLU A 111 -1.31 -2.36 -16.90
C GLU A 111 0.20 -2.12 -17.09
N LEU A 112 0.60 -0.85 -17.21
CA LEU A 112 2.01 -0.47 -17.25
C LEU A 112 2.75 -0.87 -15.95
N ALA A 113 2.12 -0.73 -14.79
CA ALA A 113 2.72 -1.21 -13.53
C ALA A 113 2.96 -2.73 -13.54
N LYS A 114 2.04 -3.52 -14.12
CA LYS A 114 2.19 -4.98 -14.22
C LYS A 114 3.23 -5.39 -15.24
N LEU A 115 3.29 -4.69 -16.37
CA LEU A 115 4.35 -4.86 -17.35
C LEU A 115 5.72 -4.59 -16.72
N VAL A 116 5.88 -3.48 -15.99
CA VAL A 116 7.16 -3.14 -15.34
C VAL A 116 7.58 -4.21 -14.33
N TYR A 117 6.64 -4.70 -13.51
CA TYR A 117 6.90 -5.80 -12.59
C TYR A 117 7.31 -7.10 -13.32
N HIS A 118 6.65 -7.43 -14.44
CA HIS A 118 7.01 -8.57 -15.26
C HIS A 118 8.44 -8.43 -15.81
N ILE A 119 8.77 -7.27 -16.37
CA ILE A 119 10.11 -6.99 -16.90
C ILE A 119 11.17 -7.09 -15.81
N ASP A 120 10.94 -6.47 -14.64
CA ASP A 120 11.86 -6.55 -13.50
C ASP A 120 12.08 -7.98 -13.04
N SER A 121 11.00 -8.76 -12.88
CA SER A 121 11.06 -10.16 -12.45
C SER A 121 11.75 -11.05 -13.48
N LYS A 122 11.45 -10.87 -14.77
CA LYS A 122 11.98 -11.70 -15.86
C LYS A 122 13.45 -11.42 -16.14
N MET A 123 13.86 -10.17 -16.03
CA MET A 123 15.21 -9.70 -16.34
C MET A 123 16.09 -9.51 -15.09
N ASN A 124 15.54 -9.71 -13.89
CA ASN A 124 16.19 -9.53 -12.60
C ASN A 124 16.88 -8.15 -12.47
N LEU A 125 16.15 -7.08 -12.82
CA LEU A 125 16.69 -5.72 -12.81
C LEU A 125 16.88 -5.16 -11.39
N LYS A 126 16.19 -5.75 -10.40
CA LYS A 126 16.20 -5.35 -8.99
C LYS A 126 15.72 -3.91 -8.81
N LEU A 127 14.72 -3.52 -9.60
CA LEU A 127 14.06 -2.23 -9.47
C LEU A 127 13.33 -2.13 -8.12
N PRO A 128 13.11 -0.91 -7.60
CA PRO A 128 12.33 -0.69 -6.39
C PRO A 128 10.83 -0.93 -6.68
N ILE A 129 10.45 -2.21 -6.79
CA ILE A 129 9.07 -2.67 -6.90
C ILE A 129 8.54 -2.97 -5.50
N VAL A 130 7.38 -2.44 -5.19
CA VAL A 130 6.74 -2.54 -3.87
C VAL A 130 5.30 -3.00 -4.00
N TRP A 131 4.80 -3.68 -2.97
CA TRP A 131 3.39 -4.04 -2.89
C TRP A 131 2.59 -2.94 -2.19
N TYR A 132 1.55 -2.42 -2.86
CA TYR A 132 0.66 -1.40 -2.29
C TYR A 132 -0.80 -1.66 -2.74
N LEU A 133 -1.63 -0.63 -2.95
CA LEU A 133 -3.09 -0.75 -3.16
C LEU A 133 -3.52 -1.73 -4.25
N TYR A 134 -2.72 -1.85 -5.32
CA TYR A 134 -3.03 -2.64 -6.51
C TYR A 134 -2.01 -3.77 -6.75
N GLY A 135 -1.33 -4.22 -5.70
CA GLY A 135 -0.28 -5.23 -5.75
C GLY A 135 1.08 -4.66 -6.10
N PRO A 136 1.93 -5.38 -6.86
CA PRO A 136 3.27 -4.91 -7.18
C PRO A 136 3.20 -3.70 -8.12
N MET A 137 3.97 -2.68 -7.78
CA MET A 137 4.11 -1.44 -8.54
C MET A 137 5.52 -0.85 -8.39
N PRO A 138 6.05 -0.15 -9.40
CA PRO A 138 7.27 0.62 -9.24
C PRO A 138 7.07 1.76 -8.24
N LEU A 139 8.11 2.08 -7.48
CA LEU A 139 8.08 3.17 -6.52
C LEU A 139 7.94 4.56 -7.18
N MET A 140 8.34 4.65 -8.46
CA MET A 140 8.10 5.82 -9.30
C MET A 140 6.65 5.86 -9.78
N ILE A 141 5.99 7.02 -9.61
CA ILE A 141 4.61 7.25 -9.99
C ILE A 141 4.48 7.17 -11.53
N ILE A 142 3.58 6.29 -11.97
CA ILE A 142 3.24 6.15 -13.37
C ILE A 142 2.21 7.22 -13.77
N ASP A 143 2.59 8.02 -14.75
CA ASP A 143 1.75 8.94 -15.49
C ASP A 143 1.95 8.74 -16.99
N VAL A 144 0.98 8.11 -17.63
CA VAL A 144 1.04 7.74 -19.05
C VAL A 144 1.05 8.95 -19.99
N GLN A 145 0.72 10.15 -19.49
CA GLN A 145 0.81 11.40 -20.25
C GLN A 145 2.16 12.11 -20.11
N ARG A 146 2.97 11.71 -19.12
CA ARG A 146 4.28 12.32 -18.88
C ARG A 146 5.27 11.85 -19.94
N ASP A 147 6.13 12.76 -20.37
CA ASP A 147 7.29 12.39 -21.17
C ASP A 147 8.35 11.72 -20.28
N TYR A 148 8.64 10.46 -20.59
CA TYR A 148 9.69 9.66 -19.96
C TYR A 148 10.92 9.49 -20.86
N SER A 149 11.06 10.32 -21.90
CA SER A 149 12.25 10.35 -22.72
C SER A 149 13.52 10.45 -21.85
N THR A 150 14.49 9.61 -22.18
CA THR A 150 15.77 9.54 -21.47
C THR A 150 16.87 9.21 -22.46
N THR A 151 18.06 9.77 -22.25
CA THR A 151 19.29 9.41 -22.98
C THR A 151 19.94 8.16 -22.41
N TYR A 152 19.47 7.68 -21.25
CA TYR A 152 19.92 6.44 -20.64
C TYR A 152 19.51 5.23 -21.49
N ILE A 153 20.49 4.41 -21.87
CA ILE A 153 20.27 3.12 -22.55
C ILE A 153 21.03 2.06 -21.75
N PRO A 154 20.34 1.11 -21.09
CA PRO A 154 21.01 0.04 -20.37
C PRO A 154 21.65 -0.95 -21.34
N GLU A 155 22.69 -1.67 -20.89
CA GLU A 155 23.42 -2.66 -21.70
C GLU A 155 22.49 -3.72 -22.31
N ASN A 156 21.49 -4.17 -21.55
CA ASN A 156 20.48 -5.13 -21.98
C ASN A 156 19.23 -4.48 -22.61
N GLY A 157 19.29 -3.21 -23.01
CA GLY A 157 18.13 -2.44 -23.48
C GLY A 157 17.37 -3.06 -24.64
N ARG A 158 18.07 -3.66 -25.61
CA ARG A 158 17.41 -4.39 -26.73
C ARG A 158 16.61 -5.60 -26.25
N GLN A 159 17.10 -6.32 -25.24
CA GLN A 159 16.41 -7.48 -24.68
C GLN A 159 15.18 -7.04 -23.88
N ILE A 160 15.30 -5.96 -23.10
CA ILE A 160 14.18 -5.34 -22.39
C ILE A 160 13.06 -4.96 -23.37
N ILE A 161 13.38 -4.27 -24.47
CA ILE A 161 12.39 -3.87 -25.48
C ILE A 161 11.70 -5.09 -26.10
N LYS A 162 12.45 -6.15 -26.44
CA LYS A 162 11.86 -7.39 -26.97
C LYS A 162 10.90 -8.05 -25.97
N GLU A 163 11.24 -8.09 -24.69
CA GLU A 163 10.36 -8.67 -23.66
C GLU A 163 9.12 -7.81 -23.44
N ILE A 164 9.23 -6.48 -23.55
CA ILE A 164 8.08 -5.55 -23.53
C ILE A 164 7.12 -5.88 -24.69
N GLU A 165 7.63 -5.96 -25.93
CA GLU A 165 6.81 -6.29 -27.10
C GLU A 165 6.12 -7.65 -26.96
N LYS A 166 6.87 -8.65 -26.48
CA LYS A 166 6.37 -9.99 -26.22
C LYS A 166 5.22 -9.97 -25.21
N TRP A 167 5.41 -9.33 -24.07
CA TRP A 167 4.37 -9.24 -23.03
C TRP A 167 3.11 -8.56 -23.56
N ILE A 168 3.24 -7.45 -24.29
CA ILE A 168 2.11 -6.72 -24.89
C ILE A 168 1.35 -7.61 -25.89
N THR A 169 2.08 -8.41 -26.67
CA THR A 169 1.50 -9.34 -27.66
C THR A 169 0.76 -10.48 -26.97
N GLU A 170 1.35 -11.08 -25.93
CA GLU A 170 0.74 -12.17 -25.16
C GLU A 170 -0.52 -11.73 -24.42
N LYS A 171 -0.50 -10.54 -23.80
CA LYS A 171 -1.64 -9.99 -23.05
C LYS A 171 -2.65 -9.26 -23.91
N SER A 172 -2.45 -9.26 -25.23
CA SER A 172 -3.23 -8.47 -26.19
C SER A 172 -4.74 -8.73 -26.15
N LYS A 173 -5.17 -9.93 -25.76
CA LYS A 173 -6.59 -10.31 -25.70
C LYS A 173 -7.20 -10.26 -24.30
N MET A 174 -6.41 -9.89 -23.30
CA MET A 174 -6.84 -9.86 -21.90
C MET A 174 -7.32 -8.48 -21.50
N TYR A 175 -8.36 -8.44 -20.68
CA TYR A 175 -8.76 -7.24 -19.96
C TYR A 175 -7.77 -6.97 -18.82
N VAL A 176 -7.59 -5.69 -18.45
CA VAL A 176 -6.68 -5.30 -17.35
C VAL A 176 -6.97 -6.04 -16.03
N ARG A 177 -8.25 -6.31 -15.72
CA ARG A 177 -8.62 -7.10 -14.52
C ARG A 177 -8.04 -8.51 -14.55
N GLU A 178 -7.96 -9.14 -15.73
CA GLU A 178 -7.44 -10.50 -15.90
C GLU A 178 -5.91 -10.49 -15.79
N ILE A 179 -5.25 -9.49 -16.36
CA ILE A 179 -3.80 -9.26 -16.21
C ILE A 179 -3.44 -9.10 -14.73
N VAL A 180 -4.24 -8.32 -13.99
CA VAL A 180 -4.04 -8.11 -12.55
C VAL A 180 -4.25 -9.40 -11.76
N LYS A 181 -5.30 -10.17 -12.05
CA LYS A 181 -5.58 -11.45 -11.40
C LYS A 181 -4.46 -12.46 -11.66
N GLU A 182 -3.98 -12.57 -12.90
CA GLU A 182 -2.84 -13.43 -13.24
C GLU A 182 -1.58 -13.03 -12.47
N CYS A 183 -1.29 -11.73 -12.36
CA CYS A 183 -0.16 -11.23 -11.59
C CYS A 183 -0.24 -11.63 -10.10
N TYR A 184 -1.42 -11.61 -9.50
CA TYR A 184 -1.61 -12.05 -8.11
C TYR A 184 -1.42 -13.55 -7.95
N LEU A 185 -1.93 -14.36 -8.88
CA LEU A 185 -1.73 -15.81 -8.88
C LEU A 185 -0.25 -16.17 -9.00
N GLN A 186 0.47 -15.57 -9.95
CA GLN A 186 1.90 -15.80 -10.16
C GLN A 186 2.75 -15.41 -8.94
N SER A 187 2.27 -14.45 -8.15
CA SER A 187 2.98 -13.95 -6.97
C SER A 187 2.46 -14.54 -5.65
N ASN A 188 1.59 -15.55 -5.71
CA ASN A 188 0.93 -16.15 -4.54
C ASN A 188 0.25 -15.12 -3.60
N ALA A 189 -0.35 -14.08 -4.18
CA ALA A 189 -0.95 -12.96 -3.44
C ALA A 189 -2.44 -13.17 -3.19
N LYS A 190 -2.81 -14.28 -2.53
CA LYS A 190 -4.22 -14.69 -2.30
C LYS A 190 -5.06 -13.58 -1.66
N LEU A 191 -4.50 -12.82 -0.72
CA LEU A 191 -5.19 -11.71 -0.04
C LEU A 191 -5.68 -10.62 -1.02
N TYR A 192 -4.87 -10.31 -2.05
CA TYR A 192 -5.22 -9.31 -3.07
C TYR A 192 -6.34 -9.80 -3.99
N ASP A 193 -6.36 -11.10 -4.33
CA ASP A 193 -7.40 -11.71 -5.14
C ASP A 193 -8.74 -11.72 -4.38
N LEU A 194 -8.74 -12.20 -3.14
CA LEU A 194 -9.93 -12.21 -2.27
C LEU A 194 -10.50 -10.81 -2.06
N LYS A 195 -9.63 -9.80 -1.89
CA LYS A 195 -10.06 -8.40 -1.84
C LYS A 195 -10.82 -8.01 -3.12
N GLN A 196 -10.31 -8.34 -4.30
CA GLN A 196 -11.00 -7.98 -5.55
C GLN A 196 -12.34 -8.68 -5.69
N ASP A 197 -12.41 -9.96 -5.31
CA ASP A 197 -13.65 -10.72 -5.36
C ASP A 197 -14.69 -10.12 -4.39
N LEU A 198 -14.31 -9.77 -3.15
CA LEU A 198 -15.18 -9.07 -2.20
C LEU A 198 -15.69 -7.74 -2.75
N PHE A 199 -14.81 -6.90 -3.29
CA PHE A 199 -15.20 -5.63 -3.90
C PHE A 199 -16.21 -5.84 -5.04
N ALA A 200 -15.98 -6.84 -5.90
CA ALA A 200 -16.88 -7.14 -7.01
C ALA A 200 -18.26 -7.65 -6.52
N MET A 201 -18.29 -8.48 -5.48
CA MET A 201 -19.53 -8.97 -4.88
C MET A 201 -20.35 -7.81 -4.29
N LEU A 202 -19.71 -6.93 -3.52
CA LEU A 202 -20.35 -5.77 -2.91
C LEU A 202 -20.87 -4.77 -3.95
N GLN A 203 -20.10 -4.50 -5.01
CA GLN A 203 -20.50 -3.58 -6.08
C GLN A 203 -21.63 -4.14 -6.97
N SER A 204 -21.67 -5.45 -7.17
CA SER A 204 -22.72 -6.11 -7.95
C SER A 204 -24.01 -6.35 -7.14
N GLY A 205 -23.97 -6.16 -5.82
CA GLY A 205 -25.08 -6.48 -4.92
C GLY A 205 -25.30 -7.98 -4.75
N LYS A 206 -24.31 -8.81 -5.07
CA LYS A 206 -24.39 -10.27 -4.90
C LYS A 206 -24.19 -10.62 -3.43
N VAL A 207 -25.30 -10.87 -2.75
CA VAL A 207 -25.36 -11.19 -1.31
C VAL A 207 -24.73 -12.56 -1.00
N ASP A 208 -24.99 -13.56 -1.84
CA ASP A 208 -24.62 -14.95 -1.55
C ASP A 208 -23.10 -15.15 -1.47
N GLY A 209 -22.64 -15.56 -0.29
CA GLY A 209 -21.26 -15.96 -0.03
C GLY A 209 -20.34 -14.81 0.34
N ILE A 210 -20.87 -13.62 0.63
CA ILE A 210 -20.07 -12.47 1.08
C ILE A 210 -19.35 -12.83 2.39
N GLY A 211 -20.02 -13.43 3.38
CA GLY A 211 -19.38 -13.79 4.65
C GLY A 211 -18.37 -14.92 4.51
N ASN A 212 -18.61 -15.89 3.62
CA ASN A 212 -17.59 -16.90 3.28
C ASN A 212 -16.34 -16.25 2.66
N ASN A 213 -16.50 -15.29 1.74
CA ASN A 213 -15.36 -14.60 1.15
C ASN A 213 -14.64 -13.70 2.19
N ALA A 214 -15.39 -13.02 3.07
CA ALA A 214 -14.82 -12.25 4.18
C ALA A 214 -14.02 -13.14 5.15
N ARG A 215 -14.50 -14.37 5.40
CA ARG A 215 -13.77 -15.38 6.17
C ARG A 215 -12.48 -15.78 5.48
N GLU A 216 -12.52 -16.13 4.19
CA GLU A 216 -11.32 -16.48 3.44
C GLU A 216 -10.31 -15.32 3.39
N PHE A 217 -10.79 -14.08 3.29
CA PHE A 217 -9.97 -12.88 3.38
C PHE A 217 -9.26 -12.78 4.73
N TYR A 218 -9.98 -12.96 5.84
CA TYR A 218 -9.39 -13.01 7.18
C TYR A 218 -8.37 -14.15 7.34
N LEU A 219 -8.70 -15.37 6.88
CA LEU A 219 -7.78 -16.51 6.95
C LEU A 219 -6.51 -16.28 6.12
N ALA A 220 -6.63 -15.69 4.92
CA ALA A 220 -5.48 -15.31 4.11
C ALA A 220 -4.64 -14.24 4.81
N TYR A 221 -5.28 -13.28 5.49
CA TYR A 221 -4.59 -12.26 6.26
C TYR A 221 -3.75 -12.85 7.41
N LEU A 222 -4.27 -13.85 8.13
CA LEU A 222 -3.56 -14.51 9.23
C LEU A 222 -2.26 -15.20 8.82
N THR A 223 -2.08 -15.50 7.53
CA THR A 223 -0.83 -16.10 7.03
C THR A 223 0.34 -15.11 6.97
N GLY A 224 0.08 -13.81 7.13
CA GLY A 224 1.10 -12.76 7.12
C GLY A 224 1.66 -12.42 8.52
N ASP A 225 2.76 -11.66 8.50
CA ASP A 225 3.40 -11.11 9.70
C ASP A 225 2.72 -9.79 10.10
N TYR A 226 1.60 -9.92 10.82
CA TYR A 226 0.79 -8.81 11.30
C TYR A 226 0.63 -8.88 12.82
N SER A 227 0.60 -7.73 13.47
CA SER A 227 0.38 -7.58 14.91
C SER A 227 -1.04 -7.95 15.33
N GLU A 228 -1.23 -8.25 16.61
CA GLU A 228 -2.52 -8.69 17.14
C GLU A 228 -3.62 -7.64 16.95
N ASN A 229 -3.31 -6.36 17.17
CA ASN A 229 -4.26 -5.28 16.95
C ASN A 229 -4.74 -5.22 15.49
N GLU A 230 -3.86 -5.50 14.53
CA GLU A 230 -4.23 -5.49 13.12
C GLU A 230 -5.10 -6.70 12.77
N ARG A 231 -4.76 -7.88 13.31
CA ARG A 231 -5.59 -9.09 13.18
C ARG A 231 -6.98 -8.89 13.76
N GLN A 232 -7.07 -8.21 14.89
CA GLN A 232 -8.34 -7.88 15.54
C GLN A 232 -9.25 -7.03 14.63
N MET A 233 -8.72 -5.99 13.97
CA MET A 233 -9.52 -5.18 13.04
C MET A 233 -10.07 -5.99 11.86
N VAL A 234 -9.26 -6.91 11.29
CA VAL A 234 -9.71 -7.76 10.19
C VAL A 234 -10.73 -8.81 10.67
N TYR A 235 -10.54 -9.34 11.88
CA TYR A 235 -11.49 -10.24 12.52
C TYR A 235 -12.83 -9.54 12.77
N GLU A 236 -12.83 -8.32 13.31
CA GLU A 236 -14.03 -7.50 13.53
C GLU A 236 -14.80 -7.29 12.23
N PHE A 237 -14.11 -6.89 11.16
CA PHE A 237 -14.70 -6.77 9.83
C PHE A 237 -15.40 -8.07 9.41
N TYR A 238 -14.69 -9.20 9.46
CA TYR A 238 -15.22 -10.51 9.10
C TYR A 238 -16.45 -10.90 9.96
N SER A 239 -16.35 -10.71 11.27
CA SER A 239 -17.39 -11.07 12.24
C SER A 239 -18.67 -10.28 11.99
N ILE A 240 -18.55 -8.97 11.78
CA ILE A 240 -19.70 -8.11 11.50
C ILE A 240 -20.37 -8.50 10.17
N VAL A 241 -19.59 -8.67 9.10
CA VAL A 241 -20.10 -9.07 7.78
C VAL A 241 -20.84 -10.40 7.85
N SER A 242 -20.25 -11.38 8.53
CA SER A 242 -20.86 -12.71 8.72
C SER A 242 -22.12 -12.64 9.57
N GLY A 243 -22.14 -11.78 10.60
CA GLY A 243 -23.31 -11.54 11.43
C GLY A 243 -24.46 -10.93 10.63
N LEU A 244 -24.18 -9.92 9.81
CA LEU A 244 -25.18 -9.31 8.92
C LEU A 244 -25.73 -10.30 7.88
N GLU A 245 -24.87 -11.16 7.32
CA GLU A 245 -25.31 -12.24 6.40
C GLU A 245 -26.21 -13.24 7.14
N PHE A 246 -25.80 -13.70 8.32
CA PHE A 246 -26.55 -14.65 9.15
C PHE A 246 -27.94 -14.13 9.54
N LEU A 247 -28.04 -12.84 9.85
CA LEU A 247 -29.32 -12.19 10.18
C LEU A 247 -30.19 -11.91 8.96
N ASN A 248 -29.69 -12.18 7.75
CA ASN A 248 -30.29 -11.80 6.47
C ASN A 248 -30.55 -10.28 6.39
N LYS A 249 -29.54 -9.49 6.78
CA LYS A 249 -29.58 -8.02 6.89
C LYS A 249 -28.62 -7.31 5.93
N LEU A 250 -28.15 -8.01 4.89
CA LEU A 250 -27.34 -7.44 3.83
C LEU A 250 -28.18 -6.61 2.84
N SER A 251 -28.73 -5.50 3.33
CA SER A 251 -29.41 -4.50 2.52
C SER A 251 -28.40 -3.78 1.60
N LYS A 252 -28.90 -3.02 0.60
CA LYS A 252 -28.04 -2.17 -0.24
C LYS A 252 -27.24 -1.16 0.58
N GLU A 253 -27.84 -0.62 1.64
CA GLU A 253 -27.18 0.31 2.55
C GLU A 253 -26.08 -0.38 3.35
N ALA A 254 -26.38 -1.55 3.94
CA ALA A 254 -25.39 -2.36 4.65
C ALA A 254 -24.21 -2.74 3.74
N MET A 255 -24.48 -3.18 2.50
CA MET A 255 -23.42 -3.48 1.51
C MET A 255 -22.55 -2.26 1.19
N SER A 256 -23.13 -1.06 1.13
CA SER A 256 -22.37 0.17 0.95
C SER A 256 -21.45 0.46 2.15
N LYS A 257 -21.95 0.27 3.38
CA LYS A 257 -21.14 0.42 4.60
C LYS A 257 -20.02 -0.63 4.67
N ILE A 258 -20.30 -1.88 4.30
CA ILE A 258 -19.29 -2.94 4.19
C ILE A 258 -18.22 -2.55 3.16
N LEU A 259 -18.59 -2.00 2.01
CA LEU A 259 -17.64 -1.56 0.99
C LEU A 259 -16.74 -0.43 1.49
N ILE A 260 -17.29 0.55 2.21
CA ILE A 260 -16.52 1.66 2.82
C ILE A 260 -15.54 1.11 3.87
N ALA A 261 -16.01 0.26 4.77
CA ALA A 261 -15.17 -0.38 5.79
C ALA A 261 -14.06 -1.24 5.17
N LEU A 262 -14.38 -2.03 4.14
CA LEU A 262 -13.40 -2.83 3.41
C LEU A 262 -12.35 -1.95 2.72
N ASP A 263 -12.75 -0.83 2.12
CA ASP A 263 -11.82 0.11 1.48
C ASP A 263 -10.89 0.80 2.49
N GLY A 264 -11.42 1.25 3.63
CA GLY A 264 -10.65 1.82 4.73
C GLY A 264 -9.63 0.80 5.27
N LEU A 265 -10.11 -0.39 5.63
CA LEU A 265 -9.29 -1.50 6.13
C LEU A 265 -8.22 -1.90 5.10
N TRP A 266 -8.58 -2.00 3.82
CA TRP A 266 -7.63 -2.34 2.76
C TRP A 266 -6.54 -1.29 2.59
N LYS A 267 -6.88 0.00 2.64
CA LYS A 267 -5.87 1.08 2.56
C LYS A 267 -4.88 1.02 3.71
N PHE A 268 -5.33 0.65 4.90
CA PHE A 268 -4.46 0.41 6.04
C PHE A 268 -3.53 -0.80 5.81
N ILE A 269 -4.11 -1.96 5.48
CA ILE A 269 -3.35 -3.20 5.18
C ILE A 269 -2.32 -2.95 4.06
N ALA A 270 -2.73 -2.32 2.97
CA ALA A 270 -1.85 -2.01 1.85
C ALA A 270 -0.69 -1.09 2.25
N SER A 271 -0.92 -0.11 3.13
CA SER A 271 0.13 0.79 3.62
C SER A 271 1.17 0.05 4.48
N LYS A 272 0.73 -0.92 5.30
CA LYS A 272 1.63 -1.83 6.05
C LYS A 272 2.38 -2.78 5.10
N THR A 273 1.71 -3.33 4.11
CA THR A 273 2.34 -4.18 3.08
C THR A 273 3.40 -3.40 2.28
N LEU A 274 3.16 -2.11 2.01
CA LEU A 274 4.15 -1.21 1.42
C LEU A 274 5.36 -1.06 2.34
N TYR A 275 5.14 -0.73 3.62
CA TYR A 275 6.20 -0.61 4.61
C TYR A 275 7.07 -1.88 4.67
N GLN A 276 6.45 -3.06 4.73
CA GLN A 276 7.17 -4.34 4.73
C GLN A 276 7.92 -4.60 3.42
N SER A 277 7.34 -4.24 2.27
CA SER A 277 8.00 -4.37 0.96
C SER A 277 9.22 -3.47 0.85
N MET A 278 9.13 -2.25 1.39
CA MET A 278 10.24 -1.30 1.43
C MET A 278 11.42 -1.82 2.27
N ILE A 279 11.15 -2.47 3.41
CA ILE A 279 12.19 -3.13 4.20
C ILE A 279 12.90 -4.21 3.38
N LYS A 280 12.14 -5.04 2.65
CA LYS A 280 12.69 -6.14 1.83
C LYS A 280 13.63 -5.64 0.72
N ILE A 281 13.39 -4.44 0.18
CA ILE A 281 14.27 -3.84 -0.84
C ILE A 281 15.39 -2.98 -0.25
N GLY A 282 15.54 -2.95 1.08
CA GLY A 282 16.72 -2.43 1.77
C GLY A 282 16.57 -1.10 2.52
N TYR A 283 15.35 -0.60 2.72
CA TYR A 283 15.14 0.60 3.54
C TYR A 283 15.12 0.25 5.02
N SER A 284 15.65 1.14 5.87
CA SER A 284 15.60 0.94 7.31
C SER A 284 14.22 1.26 7.88
N LYS A 285 13.87 0.64 9.02
CA LYS A 285 12.61 0.92 9.72
C LYS A 285 12.49 2.39 10.13
N ASP A 286 13.57 2.97 10.63
CA ASP A 286 13.62 4.36 11.10
C ASP A 286 13.39 5.35 9.95
N GLU A 287 13.99 5.11 8.78
CA GLU A 287 13.75 5.93 7.59
C GLU A 287 12.28 5.84 7.15
N LEU A 288 11.72 4.64 7.11
CA LEU A 288 10.33 4.44 6.68
C LEU A 288 9.33 5.03 7.66
N GLU A 289 9.63 5.06 8.96
CA GLU A 289 8.77 5.69 9.95
C GLU A 289 8.59 7.19 9.68
N ILE A 290 9.65 7.86 9.21
CA ILE A 290 9.61 9.28 8.84
C ILE A 290 8.62 9.51 7.68
N TYR A 291 8.65 8.66 6.65
CA TYR A 291 7.82 8.83 5.44
C TYR A 291 6.40 8.29 5.60
N LEU A 292 6.25 7.14 6.25
CA LEU A 292 5.02 6.35 6.22
C LEU A 292 4.34 6.24 7.59
N GLY A 293 5.01 6.53 8.70
CA GLY A 293 4.47 6.34 10.06
C GLY A 293 3.14 7.05 10.27
N SER A 294 3.13 8.37 10.10
CA SER A 294 1.91 9.19 10.21
C SER A 294 0.82 8.78 9.21
N ILE A 295 1.20 8.37 8.01
CA ILE A 295 0.27 7.94 6.96
C ILE A 295 -0.41 6.64 7.38
N ILE A 296 0.37 5.67 7.86
CA ILE A 296 -0.11 4.37 8.32
C ILE A 296 -1.05 4.55 9.51
N GLU A 297 -0.67 5.36 10.50
CA GLU A 297 -1.54 5.65 11.66
C GLU A 297 -2.83 6.36 11.23
N THR A 298 -2.74 7.32 10.29
CA THR A 298 -3.94 7.95 9.72
C THR A 298 -4.85 6.91 9.04
N LYS A 299 -4.29 5.99 8.24
CA LYS A 299 -5.09 4.93 7.61
C LYS A 299 -5.69 3.97 8.62
N LYS A 300 -4.98 3.66 9.70
CA LYS A 300 -5.48 2.85 10.81
C LYS A 300 -6.68 3.51 11.49
N MET A 301 -6.58 4.80 11.84
CA MET A 301 -7.68 5.56 12.44
C MET A 301 -8.92 5.56 11.53
N LEU A 302 -8.74 5.88 10.24
CA LEU A 302 -9.84 5.87 9.27
C LEU A 302 -10.47 4.48 9.11
N ALA A 303 -9.66 3.41 9.12
CA ALA A 303 -10.17 2.06 9.07
C ALA A 303 -11.00 1.71 10.32
N GLN A 304 -10.55 2.13 11.50
CA GLN A 304 -11.29 1.93 12.75
C GLN A 304 -12.62 2.71 12.76
N GLU A 305 -12.61 3.95 12.29
CA GLU A 305 -13.83 4.77 12.16
C GLU A 305 -14.86 4.07 11.26
N SER A 306 -14.45 3.63 10.06
CA SER A 306 -15.36 2.92 9.15
C SER A 306 -15.83 1.57 9.71
N LEU A 307 -15.00 0.88 10.50
CA LEU A 307 -15.40 -0.35 11.20
C LEU A 307 -16.43 -0.08 12.30
N ASN A 308 -16.28 1.01 13.05
CA ASN A 308 -17.23 1.40 14.08
C ASN A 308 -18.60 1.75 13.46
N GLU A 309 -18.63 2.49 12.35
CA GLU A 309 -19.87 2.79 11.61
C GLU A 309 -20.55 1.51 11.08
N LEU A 310 -19.77 0.54 10.59
CA LEU A 310 -20.29 -0.76 10.18
C LEU A 310 -20.81 -1.57 11.37
N ASN A 311 -20.16 -1.47 12.53
CA ASN A 311 -20.60 -2.14 13.74
C ASN A 311 -21.94 -1.56 14.26
N GLU A 312 -22.16 -0.26 14.16
CA GLU A 312 -23.44 0.37 14.48
C GLU A 312 -24.58 -0.19 13.60
N GLU A 313 -24.32 -0.40 12.31
CA GLU A 313 -25.27 -1.07 11.40
C GLU A 313 -25.62 -2.49 11.88
N TYR A 314 -24.60 -3.25 12.29
CA TYR A 314 -24.80 -4.59 12.84
C TYR A 314 -25.57 -4.60 14.16
N LEU A 315 -25.23 -3.71 15.09
CA LEU A 315 -25.94 -3.60 16.37
C LEU A 315 -27.41 -3.17 16.16
N GLY A 316 -27.66 -2.27 15.21
CA GLY A 316 -29.03 -1.88 14.82
C GLY A 316 -29.82 -3.01 14.16
N ALA A 317 -29.13 -3.97 13.54
CA ALA A 317 -29.73 -5.15 12.94
C ALA A 317 -30.07 -6.26 13.94
N LEU A 318 -29.52 -6.20 15.16
CA LEU A 318 -29.82 -7.17 16.22
C LEU A 318 -31.27 -7.05 16.68
N PRO A 319 -31.96 -8.18 16.91
CA PRO A 319 -33.33 -8.14 17.42
C PRO A 319 -33.34 -7.59 18.85
N SER A 320 -34.25 -6.65 19.13
CA SER A 320 -34.44 -6.04 20.45
C SER A 320 -34.91 -7.01 21.54
N LYS A 321 -35.33 -8.21 21.15
CA LYS A 321 -35.64 -9.32 22.05
C LYS A 321 -34.66 -10.46 21.77
N PRO A 322 -34.14 -11.14 22.80
CA PRO A 322 -33.27 -12.28 22.60
C PRO A 322 -33.95 -13.29 21.69
N ILE A 323 -33.23 -13.76 20.67
CA ILE A 323 -33.69 -14.82 19.78
C ILE A 323 -33.96 -16.02 20.68
N ARG A 324 -35.24 -16.32 20.91
CA ARG A 324 -35.63 -17.61 21.49
C ARG A 324 -35.29 -18.65 20.43
N LEU A 325 -34.10 -19.22 20.52
CA LEU A 325 -33.75 -20.40 19.74
C LEU A 325 -34.87 -21.42 20.00
N LYS A 326 -35.56 -21.83 18.94
CA LYS A 326 -36.44 -23.00 19.05
C LYS A 326 -35.52 -24.13 19.48
N GLU A 327 -35.72 -24.65 20.70
CA GLU A 327 -35.01 -25.82 21.18
C GLU A 327 -35.24 -26.98 20.21
N ASN A 328 -34.32 -27.15 19.27
CA ASN A 328 -34.24 -28.36 18.48
C ASN A 328 -33.52 -29.43 19.31
N GLU A 329 -33.67 -30.69 18.92
CA GLU A 329 -33.09 -31.83 19.63
C GLU A 329 -31.57 -31.69 19.83
N ILE A 330 -30.89 -31.02 18.90
CA ILE A 330 -29.45 -30.79 18.94
C ILE A 330 -29.10 -29.77 20.02
N SER A 331 -29.83 -28.66 20.12
CA SER A 331 -29.66 -27.66 21.19
C SER A 331 -29.90 -28.26 22.57
N ARG A 332 -30.90 -29.15 22.72
CA ARG A 332 -31.13 -29.88 23.98
C ARG A 332 -30.00 -30.87 24.29
N LYS A 333 -29.47 -31.57 23.29
CA LYS A 333 -28.31 -32.47 23.48
C LYS A 333 -27.05 -31.70 23.87
N ILE A 334 -26.76 -30.56 23.23
CA ILE A 334 -25.62 -29.72 23.55
C ILE A 334 -25.76 -29.14 24.97
N ALA A 335 -26.93 -28.62 25.33
CA ALA A 335 -27.19 -28.12 26.68
C ALA A 335 -27.00 -29.22 27.74
N LYS A 336 -27.48 -30.43 27.48
CA LYS A 336 -27.30 -31.59 28.37
C LYS A 336 -25.84 -31.99 28.53
N VAL A 337 -25.07 -32.02 27.44
CA VAL A 337 -23.63 -32.32 27.48
C VAL A 337 -22.87 -31.24 28.25
N MET A 338 -23.21 -29.97 28.06
CA MET A 338 -22.58 -28.89 28.82
C MET A 338 -22.94 -28.94 30.31
N ASP A 339 -24.20 -29.17 30.66
CA ASP A 339 -24.63 -29.35 32.07
C ASP A 339 -23.91 -30.53 32.73
N GLU A 340 -23.82 -31.68 32.05
CA GLU A 340 -23.07 -32.85 32.52
C GLU A 340 -21.58 -32.52 32.72
N TRP A 341 -20.98 -31.70 31.85
CA TRP A 341 -19.61 -31.22 31.98
C TRP A 341 -19.41 -30.30 33.20
N THR A 342 -20.25 -29.28 33.36
CA THR A 342 -20.20 -28.34 34.49
C THR A 342 -20.45 -29.05 35.83
N GLN A 343 -21.32 -30.06 35.85
CA GLN A 343 -21.53 -30.91 37.02
C GLN A 343 -20.32 -31.83 37.27
N SER A 344 -19.65 -32.34 36.24
CA SER A 344 -18.44 -33.16 36.42
C SER A 344 -17.25 -32.39 37.01
N GLU A 345 -17.19 -31.07 36.79
CA GLU A 345 -16.18 -30.20 37.41
C GLU A 345 -16.50 -29.84 38.87
N SER A 346 -17.77 -29.88 39.28
CA SER A 346 -18.14 -29.63 40.68
C SER A 346 -17.79 -30.79 41.62
N TRP A 347 -17.57 -32.00 41.09
CA TRP A 347 -17.01 -33.15 41.83
C TRP A 347 -15.48 -33.14 41.95
N ARG A 348 -14.77 -32.21 41.28
CA ARG A 348 -13.31 -32.05 41.36
C ARG A 348 -12.85 -30.97 42.35
N LYS A 349 -13.77 -30.37 43.09
CA LYS A 349 -13.49 -29.62 44.33
C LYS A 349 -13.86 -30.50 45.52
#